data_AF-A0A3C1VVI3-F1
#
_entry.id   AF-A0A3C1VVI3-F1
#
_cell.length_a   1.000
_cell.length_b   1.000
_cell.length_c   1.000
_cell.angle_alpha   90.00
_cell.angle_beta   90.00
_cell.angle_gamma   90.00
#
_symmetry.space_group_name_H-M   'P 1'
#
loop_
_entity.id
_entity.type
_entity.pdbx_description
1 polymer ?
#
loop_
_entity_poly.entity_id
_entity_poly.type
_entity_poly.pdbx_seq_one_letter_code
_entity_poly.pdbx_strand_id
1 'polypeptide(L)' 'MPEESLMSVVQTAEPVIMTFTDNAADKVHSLIAEEGNDGLKLRLFVTGGGCSGFQYGFSF' A
#
# COMPACT_ATOMS: atom_id res chain seq x y z
N MET A 1 1.27 49.77 7.78
CA MET A 1 0.49 48.74 7.09
C MET A 1 1.39 47.52 6.99
N PRO A 2 1.07 46.39 7.66
CA PRO A 2 1.89 45.19 7.64
C PRO A 2 1.48 44.30 6.45
N GLU A 3 2.37 44.15 5.47
CA GLU A 3 2.25 43.10 4.45
C GLU A 3 2.93 41.82 4.99
N GLU A 4 2.17 41.03 5.73
CA GLU A 4 2.46 39.62 5.95
C GLU A 4 1.93 38.86 4.72
N SER A 5 2.80 38.57 3.75
CA SER A 5 2.50 37.60 2.70
C SER A 5 3.17 36.28 3.07
N LEU A 6 2.38 35.43 3.71
CA LEU A 6 2.77 34.11 4.19
C LEU A 6 3.30 33.22 3.07
N MET A 7 4.42 32.55 3.37
CA MET A 7 4.95 31.40 2.64
C MET A 7 3.85 30.36 2.44
N SER A 8 3.49 30.10 1.18
CA SER A 8 2.69 28.94 0.82
C SER A 8 3.58 27.70 0.94
N VAL A 9 3.48 27.01 2.08
CA VAL A 9 4.01 25.64 2.22
C VAL A 9 3.15 24.76 1.34
N VAL A 10 3.72 24.34 0.20
CA VAL A 10 3.11 23.32 -0.65
C VAL A 10 3.13 22.03 0.16
N GLN A 11 1.98 21.63 0.70
CA GLN A 11 1.82 20.34 1.37
C GLN A 11 1.85 19.24 0.31
N THR A 12 3.03 18.70 0.04
CA THR A 12 3.21 17.50 -0.77
C THR A 12 2.73 16.31 0.06
N ALA A 13 1.42 16.05 0.04
CA ALA A 13 0.89 14.79 0.51
C ALA A 13 1.30 13.72 -0.50
N GLU A 14 2.40 13.02 -0.22
CA GLU A 14 2.75 11.80 -0.92
C GLU A 14 1.57 10.84 -0.75
N PRO A 15 0.87 10.45 -1.83
CA PRO A 15 -0.27 9.57 -1.68
C PRO A 15 0.25 8.25 -1.12
N VAL A 16 -0.14 7.92 0.11
CA VAL A 16 0.06 6.58 0.67
C VAL A 16 -0.82 5.65 -0.17
N ILE A 17 -0.23 5.08 -1.22
CA ILE A 17 -0.94 4.26 -2.22
C ILE A 17 -1.54 3.02 -1.55
N MET A 18 -0.87 2.50 -0.52
CA MET A 18 -1.33 1.37 0.26
C MET A 18 -0.62 1.31 1.61
N THR A 19 -1.37 1.14 2.70
CA THR A 19 -0.80 0.85 4.01
C THR A 19 -0.59 -0.65 4.14
N PHE A 20 0.66 -1.07 4.29
CA PHE A 20 0.98 -2.45 4.64
C PHE A 20 1.22 -2.54 6.14
N THR A 21 0.35 -3.24 6.86
CA THR A 21 0.41 -3.39 8.32
C THR A 21 1.47 -4.41 8.74
N ASP A 22 2.07 -4.25 9.91
CA ASP A 22 3.07 -5.20 10.45
C ASP A 22 2.52 -6.64 10.53
N ASN A 23 1.26 -6.81 10.95
CA ASN A 23 0.60 -8.13 10.98
C ASN A 23 0.55 -8.81 9.60
N ALA A 24 0.43 -8.04 8.52
CA ALA A 24 0.44 -8.59 7.16
C ALA A 24 1.87 -9.00 6.76
N ALA A 25 2.89 -8.24 7.18
CA ALA A 25 4.29 -8.59 6.99
C ALA A 25 4.65 -9.90 7.69
N ASP A 26 4.23 -10.05 8.96
CA ASP A 26 4.47 -11.27 9.74
C ASP A 26 3.81 -12.49 9.10
N LYS A 27 2.58 -12.33 8.58
CA LYS A 27 1.87 -13.42 7.89
C LYS A 27 2.59 -13.85 6.61
N VAL A 28 3.04 -12.88 5.81
CA VAL A 28 3.80 -13.13 4.57
C VAL A 28 5.14 -13.80 4.89
N HIS A 29 5.87 -13.29 5.89
CA HIS A 29 7.14 -13.86 6.32
C HIS A 29 6.97 -15.30 6.84
N SER A 30 5.92 -15.56 7.62
CA SER A 30 5.61 -16.90 8.12
C SER A 30 5.35 -17.87 6.97
N LEU A 31 4.59 -17.46 5.95
CA LEU A 31 4.32 -18.28 4.77
C LEU A 31 5.59 -18.56 3.95
N ILE A 32 6.45 -17.55 3.75
CA ILE A 32 7.75 -17.71 3.07
C ILE A 32 8.64 -18.72 3.81
N ALA A 33 8.69 -18.61 5.14
CA ALA A 33 9.49 -19.50 6.00
C ALA A 33 8.92 -20.93 6.03
N GLU A 34 7.60 -21.09 6.00
CA GLU A 34 6.92 -22.39 6.00
C GLU A 34 7.09 -23.13 4.67
N GLU A 35 7.07 -22.41 3.55
CA GLU A 35 7.33 -22.97 2.21
C GLU A 35 8.84 -23.13 1.92
N GLY A 36 9.72 -22.49 2.70
CA GLY A 36 11.18 -22.55 2.52
C GLY A 36 11.65 -21.94 1.21
N ASN A 37 10.88 -20.99 0.65
CA ASN A 37 11.12 -20.42 -0.66
C ASN A 37 11.23 -18.89 -0.57
N ASP A 38 12.45 -18.38 -0.38
CA ASP A 38 12.79 -16.95 -0.41
C ASP A 38 12.39 -16.23 -1.72
N GLY A 39 12.01 -16.99 -2.75
CA GLY A 39 11.50 -16.47 -4.03
C GLY A 39 10.01 -16.14 -4.05
N LEU A 40 9.24 -16.48 -3.01
CA LEU A 40 7.81 -16.17 -2.93
C LEU A 40 7.60 -14.67 -2.83
N LYS A 41 6.81 -14.11 -3.75
CA LYS A 41 6.62 -12.67 -3.86
C LYS A 41 5.14 -12.37 -3.75
N LEU A 42 4.77 -11.66 -2.68
CA LEU A 42 3.42 -11.14 -2.54
C LEU A 42 3.09 -10.23 -3.73
N ARG A 43 2.13 -10.67 -4.54
CA ARG A 43 1.61 -9.94 -5.67
C ARG A 43 0.20 -9.47 -5.37
N LEU A 44 0.02 -8.16 -5.39
CA LEU A 44 -1.28 -7.53 -5.32
C LEU A 44 -1.84 -7.35 -6.73
N PHE A 45 -3.12 -7.64 -6.90
CA PHE A 45 -3.84 -7.40 -8.14
C PHE A 45 -5.18 -6.73 -7.84
N VAL A 46 -5.52 -5.80 -8.71
CA VAL A 46 -6.80 -5.10 -8.66
C VAL A 46 -7.61 -5.58 -9.85
N THR A 47 -8.72 -6.25 -9.57
CA THR A 47 -9.63 -6.75 -10.60
C THR A 47 -10.86 -5.85 -10.66
N GLY A 48 -11.23 -5.40 -11.85
CA GLY A 48 -12.46 -4.62 -12.05
C GLY A 48 -13.69 -5.49 -11.78
N GLY A 49 -14.50 -5.14 -10.78
CA GLY A 49 -15.70 -5.87 -10.35
C GLY A 49 -17.00 -5.39 -10.99
N GLY A 50 -16.94 -4.72 -12.14
CA GLY A 50 -18.12 -4.16 -12.81
C GLY A 50 -18.77 -3.02 -12.03
N CYS A 51 -20.11 -3.01 -11.91
CA CYS A 51 -20.88 -1.91 -11.31
C CYS A 51 -20.68 -1.76 -9.78
N SER A 52 -20.06 -2.76 -9.14
CA SER A 52 -19.89 -2.83 -7.68
C SER A 52 -18.50 -2.40 -7.19
N GLY A 53 -17.62 -1.93 -8.07
CA GLY A 53 -16.31 -1.37 -7.72
C GLY A 53 -15.12 -2.28 -8.06
N PHE A 54 -14.01 -2.11 -7.33
CA PHE A 54 -12.75 -2.83 -7.54
C PHE A 54 -12.58 -3.94 -6.51
N GLN A 55 -12.17 -5.12 -6.95
CA GLN A 55 -11.76 -6.23 -6.08
C GLN A 55 -10.25 -6.17 -5.88
N TYR A 56 -9.83 -6.17 -4.62
CA TYR A 56 -8.43 -6.21 -4.23
C TYR A 56 -8.09 -7.65 -3.82
N GLY A 57 -7.22 -8.28 -4.58
CA GLY A 57 -6.71 -9.62 -4.29
C GLY A 57 -5.20 -9.58 -4.08
N PHE A 58 -4.71 -10.59 -3.36
CA PHE A 58 -3.28 -10.84 -3.22
C PHE A 58 -3.00 -12.32 -3.52
N SER A 59 -1.84 -12.59 -4.11
CA SER A 59 -1.33 -13.92 -4.44
C SER A 59 0.15 -13.99 -4.04
N PHE A 60 0.71 -15.19 -3.90
CA PHE A 60 2.09 -15.45 -3.51
C PHE A 60 2.90 -16.02 -4.67
#